data_AF-A0A803Q9N6-F1
#
_entry.id   AF-A0A803Q9N6-F1
#
_cell.length_a   1.000
_cell.length_b   1.000
_cell.length_c   1.000
_cell.angle_alpha   90.00
_cell.angle_beta   90.00
_cell.angle_gamma   90.00
#
_symmetry.space_group_name_H-M   'P 1'
#
loop_
_entity.id
_entity.type
_entity.pdbx_description
1 polymer ?
#
loop_
_entity_poly.entity_id
_entity_poly.type
_entity_poly.pdbx_seq_one_letter_code
_entity_poly.pdbx_strand_id
1 'polypeptide(L)'
;MITQILFILIISFSSFEPPAANAHDYQDALSKAVLFFEGQRSGVLPQYQRMKWRDNSGLSDGWTYNVDLTGGYYDAGDNIKFGFPMSFTTTMLAWSVIEFGDSMPPAELRNSMVAIRWASDYLLKTVGDPINDHNCWERPEDMDTARTVYAVDAPKPASDVAGETAAALAACSMAFRAYDPSYSETLIRNAVKAFEYADTYRGAYSDNSDIRDGVCPFYCDFSGYQAS
;
A
#
# COMPACT_ATOMS: atom_id res chain seq x y z
N MET A 1 -80.09 29.36 13.01
CA MET A 1 -79.54 28.87 14.30
C MET A 1 -78.89 27.52 14.04
N ILE A 2 -77.68 27.29 14.57
CA ILE A 2 -77.20 26.01 15.16
C ILE A 2 -77.20 24.77 14.22
N THR A 3 -76.11 24.04 13.92
CA THR A 3 -74.66 24.12 14.23
C THR A 3 -73.88 23.21 13.24
N GLN A 4 -72.55 23.33 13.26
CA GLN A 4 -71.48 22.33 13.02
C GLN A 4 -71.94 20.84 12.94
N ILE A 5 -71.27 19.91 12.24
CA ILE A 5 -69.81 19.65 12.20
C ILE A 5 -69.40 19.08 10.83
N LEU A 6 -68.32 19.61 10.22
CA LEU A 6 -67.64 18.98 9.09
C LEU A 6 -66.52 18.07 9.62
N PHE A 7 -66.74 16.76 9.64
CA PHE A 7 -65.70 15.79 10.00
C PHE A 7 -64.73 15.62 8.81
N ILE A 8 -63.65 16.41 8.81
CA ILE A 8 -62.50 16.14 7.94
C ILE A 8 -61.76 14.94 8.53
N LEU A 9 -62.01 13.77 7.96
CA LEU A 9 -61.22 12.58 8.27
C LEU A 9 -59.84 12.73 7.62
N ILE A 10 -58.91 13.37 8.33
CA ILE A 10 -57.50 13.34 7.97
C ILE A 10 -57.04 11.89 8.13
N ILE A 11 -57.01 11.16 7.02
CA ILE A 11 -56.27 9.90 6.95
C ILE A 11 -54.80 10.30 7.08
N SER A 12 -54.28 10.19 8.30
CA SER A 12 -52.85 10.19 8.54
C SER A 12 -52.26 9.03 7.77
N PHE A 13 -51.80 9.29 6.55
CA PHE A 13 -50.79 8.47 5.91
C PHE A 13 -49.53 8.61 6.77
N SER A 14 -49.47 7.81 7.82
CA SER A 14 -48.20 7.46 8.45
C SER A 14 -47.37 6.86 7.34
N SER A 15 -46.39 7.62 6.85
CA SER A 15 -45.36 7.13 5.95
C SER A 15 -44.75 5.91 6.62
N PHE A 16 -45.13 4.72 6.15
CA PHE A 16 -44.48 3.48 6.58
C PHE A 16 -43.15 3.46 5.85
N GLU A 17 -42.21 4.28 6.33
CA GLU A 17 -40.82 4.14 5.93
C GLU A 17 -40.47 2.67 6.18
N PRO A 18 -40.06 1.92 5.15
CA PRO A 18 -39.52 0.59 5.40
C PRO A 18 -38.37 0.78 6.38
N PRO A 19 -38.23 -0.10 7.41
CA PRO A 19 -37.12 0.03 8.35
C PRO A 19 -35.85 0.15 7.53
N ALA A 20 -35.13 1.26 7.71
CA ALA A 20 -33.95 1.56 6.91
C ALA A 20 -33.06 0.32 6.96
N ALA A 21 -32.87 -0.33 5.80
CA ALA A 21 -32.04 -1.52 5.72
C ALA A 21 -30.69 -1.12 6.33
N ASN A 22 -30.24 -1.83 7.37
CA ASN A 22 -29.08 -1.44 8.18
C ASN A 22 -27.90 -1.13 7.26
N ALA A 23 -27.71 0.17 6.96
CA ALA A 23 -26.72 0.60 6.01
C ALA A 23 -25.37 0.36 6.66
N HIS A 24 -24.46 -0.30 5.94
CA HIS A 24 -23.11 -0.49 6.45
C HIS A 24 -22.47 0.88 6.67
N ASP A 25 -21.83 1.05 7.82
CA ASP A 25 -21.05 2.27 8.10
C ASP A 25 -19.75 2.20 7.29
N TYR A 26 -19.83 2.71 6.06
CA TYR A 26 -18.68 2.76 5.15
C TYR A 26 -17.60 3.74 5.63
N GLN A 27 -17.90 4.68 6.54
CA GLN A 27 -16.89 5.57 7.12
C GLN A 27 -16.06 4.81 8.16
N ASP A 28 -16.71 4.09 9.08
CA ASP A 28 -16.05 3.19 10.03
C ASP A 28 -15.26 2.08 9.32
N ALA A 29 -15.82 1.50 8.25
CA ALA A 29 -15.13 0.51 7.43
C ALA A 29 -13.86 1.08 6.77
N LEU A 30 -13.94 2.28 6.18
CA LEU A 30 -12.77 2.96 5.59
C LEU A 30 -11.71 3.29 6.67
N SER A 31 -12.10 3.88 7.79
CA SER A 31 -11.19 4.18 8.91
C SER A 31 -10.45 2.92 9.39
N LYS A 32 -11.14 1.78 9.48
CA LYS A 32 -10.53 0.49 9.86
C LYS A 32 -9.62 -0.08 8.77
N ALA A 33 -10.00 0.03 7.50
CA ALA A 33 -9.17 -0.40 6.37
C ALA A 33 -7.86 0.40 6.28
N VAL A 34 -7.91 1.72 6.50
CA VAL A 34 -6.69 2.55 6.55
C VAL A 34 -5.87 2.28 7.82
N LEU A 35 -6.53 2.02 8.96
CA LEU A 35 -5.86 1.67 10.22
C LEU A 35 -5.14 0.31 10.15
N PHE A 36 -5.63 -0.66 9.37
CA PHE A 36 -4.96 -1.94 9.13
C PHE A 36 -3.52 -1.74 8.63
N PHE A 37 -3.29 -0.82 7.70
CA PHE A 37 -1.94 -0.52 7.21
C PHE A 37 -1.01 -0.01 8.32
N GLU A 38 -1.50 0.71 9.33
CA GLU A 38 -0.65 1.03 10.49
C GLU A 38 -0.20 -0.21 11.26
N GLY A 39 -1.05 -1.24 11.31
CA GLY A 39 -0.75 -2.56 11.87
C GLY A 39 0.34 -3.32 11.10
N GLN A 40 0.51 -3.04 9.81
CA GLN A 40 1.51 -3.68 8.93
C GLN A 40 2.87 -2.96 8.85
N ARG A 41 3.03 -1.78 9.45
CA ARG A 41 4.28 -0.99 9.32
C ARG A 41 5.52 -1.73 9.84
N SER A 42 6.59 -1.73 9.06
CA SER A 42 7.94 -2.12 9.49
C SER A 42 8.84 -0.88 9.59
N GLY A 43 9.97 -0.96 10.29
CA GLY A 43 10.90 0.14 10.56
C GLY A 43 10.63 0.85 11.89
N VAL A 44 11.15 2.08 12.00
CA VAL A 44 10.93 2.95 13.18
C VAL A 44 9.54 3.58 13.08
N LEU A 45 8.63 3.24 13.98
CA LEU A 45 7.25 3.71 13.96
C LEU A 45 7.14 5.19 14.36
N PRO A 46 6.21 5.97 13.77
CA PRO A 46 6.01 7.36 14.14
C PRO A 46 5.42 7.46 15.54
N GLN A 47 5.80 8.47 16.32
CA GLN A 47 5.26 8.69 17.69
C GLN A 47 3.72 8.79 17.73
N TYR A 48 3.11 9.23 16.63
CA TYR A 48 1.66 9.36 16.44
C TYR A 48 0.98 8.11 15.83
N GLN A 49 1.66 6.98 15.72
CA GLN A 49 1.10 5.65 15.38
C GLN A 49 -0.15 5.35 16.23
N ARG A 50 -1.26 4.96 15.61
CA ARG A 50 -2.53 4.65 16.30
C ARG A 50 -2.56 3.22 16.82
N MET A 51 -1.96 2.26 16.11
CA MET A 51 -1.85 0.87 16.55
C MET A 51 -0.81 0.72 17.68
N LYS A 52 -1.26 0.88 18.93
CA LYS A 52 -0.40 0.88 20.15
C LYS A 52 0.15 -0.49 20.58
N TRP A 53 -0.20 -1.56 19.87
CA TRP A 53 0.29 -2.93 20.10
C TRP A 53 1.44 -3.32 19.16
N ARG A 54 1.85 -2.43 18.25
CA ARG A 54 3.03 -2.56 17.36
C ARG A 54 4.18 -1.71 17.90
N ASP A 55 5.41 -2.17 17.69
CA ASP A 55 6.63 -1.40 18.00
C ASP A 55 7.61 -1.39 16.80
N ASN A 56 8.73 -0.69 16.99
CA ASN A 56 9.85 -0.61 16.08
C ASN A 56 10.39 -2.01 15.74
N SER A 57 10.56 -2.29 14.46
CA SER A 57 10.84 -3.65 13.96
C SER A 57 11.59 -3.61 12.63
N GLY A 58 12.33 -4.67 12.27
CA GLY A 58 13.11 -4.69 11.02
C GLY A 58 14.12 -3.54 10.91
N LEU A 59 14.78 -3.20 12.03
CA LEU A 59 15.68 -2.03 12.13
C LEU A 59 17.07 -2.26 11.51
N SER A 60 17.38 -3.50 11.15
CA SER A 60 18.63 -3.90 10.49
C SER A 60 18.44 -4.22 9.00
N ASP A 61 17.24 -4.00 8.44
CA ASP A 61 16.93 -4.31 7.05
C ASP A 61 17.86 -3.54 6.10
N GLY A 62 18.59 -4.28 5.26
CA GLY A 62 19.60 -3.73 4.33
C GLY A 62 21.02 -3.60 4.89
N TRP A 63 21.25 -3.81 6.20
CA TRP A 63 22.57 -3.54 6.80
C TRP A 63 23.70 -4.41 6.21
N THR A 64 23.46 -5.69 5.96
CA THR A 64 24.43 -6.61 5.31
C THR A 64 24.81 -6.23 3.88
N TYR A 65 24.11 -5.25 3.31
CA TYR A 65 24.24 -4.72 1.94
C TYR A 65 24.73 -3.26 1.95
N ASN A 66 25.01 -2.70 3.14
CA ASN A 66 25.39 -1.31 3.36
C ASN A 66 24.34 -0.29 2.83
N VAL A 67 23.06 -0.64 2.88
CA VAL A 67 21.92 0.24 2.56
C VAL A 67 20.90 0.28 3.70
N ASP A 68 20.04 1.30 3.73
CA ASP A 68 18.88 1.36 4.63
C ASP A 68 17.63 0.86 3.89
N LEU A 69 17.05 -0.25 4.35
CA LEU A 69 15.77 -0.79 3.88
C LEU A 69 14.76 -0.93 5.03
N THR A 70 14.92 -0.12 6.08
CA THR A 70 13.91 0.07 7.12
C THR A 70 12.69 0.82 6.55
N GLY A 71 11.50 0.62 7.12
CA GLY A 71 10.24 1.18 6.59
C GLY A 71 9.40 0.15 5.84
N GLY A 72 8.39 0.62 5.10
CA GLY A 72 7.52 -0.23 4.28
C GLY A 72 6.52 -1.06 5.09
N TYR A 73 5.88 -2.01 4.41
CA TYR A 73 4.84 -2.88 4.99
C TYR A 73 5.26 -4.34 5.02
N TYR A 74 4.84 -5.06 6.06
CA TYR A 74 4.80 -6.52 6.02
C TYR A 74 3.62 -6.98 5.18
N ASP A 75 3.83 -8.04 4.40
CA ASP A 75 2.92 -8.49 3.36
C ASP A 75 1.55 -8.95 3.91
N ALA A 76 1.56 -9.88 4.86
CA ALA A 76 0.36 -10.52 5.38
C ALA A 76 0.43 -10.72 6.91
N GLY A 77 0.11 -11.92 7.41
CA GLY A 77 0.34 -12.32 8.80
C GLY A 77 1.79 -12.70 9.11
N ASP A 78 2.70 -12.44 8.16
CA ASP A 78 4.12 -12.71 8.20
C ASP A 78 4.93 -11.43 8.45
N ASN A 79 6.26 -11.53 8.34
CA ASN A 79 7.17 -10.38 8.46
C ASN A 79 8.11 -10.24 7.26
N ILE A 80 7.74 -10.79 6.10
CA ILE A 80 8.45 -10.58 4.83
C ILE A 80 7.92 -9.28 4.18
N LYS A 81 8.79 -8.63 3.40
CA LYS A 81 8.48 -7.43 2.61
C LYS A 81 8.50 -7.82 1.13
N PHE A 82 7.40 -8.38 0.62
CA PHE A 82 7.32 -8.71 -0.80
C PHE A 82 7.10 -7.44 -1.64
N GLY A 83 8.11 -7.04 -2.41
CA GLY A 83 8.08 -5.79 -3.19
C GLY A 83 6.94 -5.72 -4.20
N PHE A 84 6.62 -6.83 -4.87
CA PHE A 84 5.58 -6.86 -5.91
C PHE A 84 4.15 -6.60 -5.38
N PRO A 85 3.61 -7.36 -4.41
CA PRO A 85 2.30 -7.07 -3.81
C PRO A 85 2.28 -5.75 -3.02
N MET A 86 3.41 -5.31 -2.44
CA MET A 86 3.49 -3.99 -1.80
C MET A 86 3.36 -2.85 -2.83
N SER A 87 4.01 -2.95 -3.99
CA SER A 87 3.87 -1.99 -5.09
C SER A 87 2.42 -1.97 -5.59
N PHE A 88 1.83 -3.13 -5.90
CA PHE A 88 0.41 -3.22 -6.32
C PHE A 88 -0.55 -2.59 -5.31
N THR A 89 -0.37 -2.90 -4.03
CA THR A 89 -1.14 -2.30 -2.92
C THR A 89 -0.99 -0.79 -2.88
N THR A 90 0.23 -0.28 -3.13
CA THR A 90 0.53 1.15 -3.18
C THR A 90 -0.13 1.83 -4.37
N THR A 91 -0.09 1.22 -5.56
CA THR A 91 -0.80 1.67 -6.77
C THR A 91 -2.30 1.79 -6.50
N MET A 92 -2.92 0.75 -5.95
CA MET A 92 -4.36 0.72 -5.66
C MET A 92 -4.78 1.72 -4.57
N LEU A 93 -3.98 1.92 -3.53
CA LEU A 93 -4.24 2.95 -2.51
C LEU A 93 -4.09 4.36 -3.08
N ALA A 94 -3.05 4.62 -3.89
CA ALA A 94 -2.83 5.91 -4.51
C ALA A 94 -3.94 6.24 -5.52
N TRP A 95 -4.36 5.28 -6.35
CA TRP A 95 -5.52 5.43 -7.24
C TRP A 95 -6.80 5.71 -6.46
N SER A 96 -7.05 4.99 -5.35
CA SER A 96 -8.20 5.25 -4.48
C SER A 96 -8.24 6.69 -3.95
N VAL A 97 -7.08 7.28 -3.64
CA VAL A 97 -6.98 8.69 -3.24
C VAL A 97 -7.17 9.65 -4.42
N ILE A 98 -6.63 9.33 -5.60
CA ILE A 98 -6.79 10.15 -6.82
C ILE A 98 -8.25 10.24 -7.24
N GLU A 99 -8.96 9.10 -7.24
CA GLU A 99 -10.34 9.01 -7.73
C GLU A 99 -11.37 9.48 -6.69
N PHE A 100 -11.17 9.11 -5.41
CA PHE A 100 -12.19 9.29 -4.36
C PHE A 100 -11.75 10.22 -3.20
N GLY A 101 -10.56 10.83 -3.27
CA GLY A 101 -10.01 11.65 -2.18
C GLY A 101 -10.93 12.79 -1.73
N ASP A 102 -11.59 13.47 -2.67
CA ASP A 102 -12.56 14.55 -2.40
C ASP A 102 -13.84 14.05 -1.68
N SER A 103 -14.12 12.74 -1.74
CA SER A 103 -15.24 12.11 -1.03
C SER A 103 -14.84 11.50 0.32
N MET A 104 -13.54 11.43 0.65
CA MET A 104 -13.06 10.92 1.93
C MET A 104 -13.25 11.98 3.04
N PRO A 105 -13.62 11.57 4.27
CA PRO A 105 -13.53 12.45 5.43
C PRO A 105 -12.11 13.04 5.54
N PRO A 106 -11.91 14.35 5.82
CA PRO A 106 -10.58 14.98 5.76
C PRO A 106 -9.51 14.31 6.63
N ALA A 107 -9.91 13.71 7.75
CA ALA A 107 -9.02 12.92 8.60
C ALA A 107 -8.56 11.62 7.93
N GLU A 108 -9.44 10.91 7.21
CA GLU A 108 -9.08 9.68 6.50
C GLU A 108 -8.36 9.94 5.19
N LEU A 109 -8.66 11.03 4.46
CA LEU A 109 -7.80 11.47 3.36
C LEU A 109 -6.36 11.66 3.84
N ARG A 110 -6.18 12.34 4.99
CA ARG A 110 -4.86 12.51 5.60
C ARG A 110 -4.23 11.16 6.01
N ASN A 111 -4.99 10.23 6.58
CA ASN A 111 -4.47 8.92 6.98
C ASN A 111 -4.05 8.08 5.77
N SER A 112 -4.86 8.06 4.71
CA SER A 112 -4.56 7.41 3.43
C SER A 112 -3.30 8.01 2.78
N MET A 113 -3.17 9.34 2.78
CA MET A 113 -1.95 10.02 2.31
C MET A 113 -0.71 9.63 3.12
N VAL A 114 -0.83 9.47 4.44
CA VAL A 114 0.28 8.97 5.28
C VAL A 114 0.55 7.47 5.02
N ALA A 115 -0.45 6.67 4.67
CA ALA A 115 -0.27 5.26 4.31
C ALA A 115 0.49 5.10 2.97
N ILE A 116 0.05 5.79 1.90
CA ILE A 116 0.75 5.71 0.62
C ILE A 116 2.18 6.29 0.70
N ARG A 117 2.41 7.35 1.48
CA ARG A 117 3.77 7.85 1.74
C ARG A 117 4.65 6.80 2.40
N TRP A 118 4.12 6.06 3.38
CA TRP A 118 4.89 5.05 4.11
C TRP A 118 5.41 3.95 3.19
N ALA A 119 4.60 3.54 2.20
CA ALA A 119 5.04 2.60 1.18
C ALA A 119 5.98 3.27 0.16
N SER A 120 5.65 4.45 -0.37
CA SER A 120 6.47 5.08 -1.41
C SER A 120 7.84 5.56 -0.89
N ASP A 121 7.97 5.91 0.39
CA ASP A 121 9.26 6.18 1.04
C ASP A 121 10.13 4.92 1.08
N TYR A 122 9.55 3.72 1.20
CA TYR A 122 10.26 2.45 1.12
C TYR A 122 10.58 2.06 -0.32
N LEU A 123 9.63 2.20 -1.26
CA LEU A 123 9.87 1.92 -2.68
C LEU A 123 10.96 2.84 -3.28
N LEU A 124 11.09 4.08 -2.80
CA LEU A 124 12.20 4.97 -3.16
C LEU A 124 13.57 4.47 -2.65
N LYS A 125 13.62 3.66 -1.59
CA LYS A 125 14.86 3.02 -1.11
C LYS A 125 15.20 1.77 -1.92
N THR A 126 14.19 1.05 -2.44
CA THR A 126 14.38 -0.17 -3.26
C THR A 126 14.65 0.12 -4.74
N VAL A 127 14.29 1.30 -5.26
CA VAL A 127 14.73 1.76 -6.60
C VAL A 127 16.16 2.33 -6.51
N GLY A 128 17.11 1.42 -6.37
CA GLY A 128 18.55 1.65 -6.20
C GLY A 128 19.35 0.38 -6.50
N ASP A 129 20.65 0.38 -6.19
CA ASP A 129 21.62 -0.71 -6.44
C ASP A 129 21.72 -1.67 -5.21
N PRO A 130 21.20 -2.92 -5.24
CA PRO A 130 21.11 -3.86 -4.10
C PRO A 130 21.89 -5.21 -4.33
N ILE A 131 21.98 -6.14 -3.35
CA ILE A 131 22.96 -7.30 -3.37
C ILE A 131 22.36 -8.66 -2.86
N ASN A 132 23.01 -9.41 -1.94
CA ASN A 132 22.65 -10.73 -1.32
C ASN A 132 23.06 -10.76 0.19
N ASP A 133 22.63 -11.62 1.15
CA ASP A 133 21.96 -12.94 1.15
C ASP A 133 20.83 -13.15 2.26
N HIS A 134 20.22 -14.35 2.34
CA HIS A 134 19.17 -15.03 3.20
C HIS A 134 18.88 -14.65 4.70
N ASN A 135 17.85 -15.13 5.48
CA ASN A 135 16.41 -15.61 5.37
C ASN A 135 15.82 -15.98 6.77
N CYS A 136 14.61 -15.52 7.19
CA CYS A 136 13.88 -16.05 8.37
C CYS A 136 12.39 -15.63 8.60
N TRP A 137 11.77 -16.15 9.68
CA TRP A 137 10.42 -15.88 10.22
C TRP A 137 10.39 -15.90 11.77
N GLU A 138 10.08 -14.77 12.43
CA GLU A 138 9.68 -14.63 13.85
C GLU A 138 8.86 -13.34 14.04
N ARG A 139 8.29 -13.05 15.24
CA ARG A 139 7.53 -11.80 15.48
C ARG A 139 8.39 -10.57 15.15
N PRO A 140 7.84 -9.49 14.57
CA PRO A 140 8.65 -8.46 13.94
C PRO A 140 9.52 -7.66 14.93
N GLU A 141 9.06 -7.51 16.17
CA GLU A 141 9.81 -6.86 17.26
C GLU A 141 10.84 -7.79 17.94
N ASP A 142 10.66 -9.13 17.84
CA ASP A 142 11.49 -10.14 18.51
C ASP A 142 12.53 -10.81 17.57
N MET A 143 12.53 -10.51 16.25
CA MET A 143 13.38 -11.18 15.25
C MET A 143 14.89 -11.14 15.57
N ASP A 144 15.50 -12.29 15.87
CA ASP A 144 16.94 -12.43 16.16
C ASP A 144 17.80 -12.91 14.96
N THR A 145 17.17 -13.09 13.80
CA THR A 145 17.67 -13.81 12.63
C THR A 145 17.98 -12.91 11.43
N ALA A 146 18.88 -13.37 10.56
CA ALA A 146 19.32 -12.62 9.38
C ALA A 146 18.16 -12.40 8.37
N ARG A 147 17.90 -11.15 8.03
CA ARG A 147 16.85 -10.75 7.08
C ARG A 147 17.42 -10.49 5.69
N THR A 148 16.99 -11.32 4.75
CA THR A 148 17.31 -11.23 3.31
C THR A 148 16.84 -9.95 2.67
N VAL A 149 17.58 -9.54 1.65
CA VAL A 149 17.10 -8.66 0.59
C VAL A 149 17.35 -9.39 -0.72
N TYR A 150 16.30 -9.53 -1.52
CA TYR A 150 16.43 -10.02 -2.89
C TYR A 150 16.51 -8.83 -3.83
N ALA A 151 17.47 -8.84 -4.75
CA ALA A 151 17.74 -7.76 -5.69
C ALA A 151 17.40 -8.17 -7.13
N VAL A 152 16.95 -7.21 -7.93
CA VAL A 152 16.73 -7.38 -9.38
C VAL A 152 17.65 -6.43 -10.13
N ASP A 153 18.78 -6.99 -10.58
CA ASP A 153 19.87 -6.22 -11.18
C ASP A 153 20.11 -6.53 -12.64
N ALA A 154 20.50 -5.50 -13.39
CA ALA A 154 20.84 -5.61 -14.79
C ALA A 154 21.99 -6.64 -14.97
N PRO A 155 21.89 -7.59 -15.91
CA PRO A 155 20.92 -7.64 -17.01
C PRO A 155 19.73 -8.60 -16.78
N LYS A 156 19.41 -8.97 -15.52
CA LYS A 156 18.39 -9.99 -15.22
C LYS A 156 16.97 -9.41 -15.33
N PRO A 157 16.02 -10.14 -15.94
CA PRO A 157 14.68 -9.60 -16.16
C PRO A 157 13.87 -9.53 -14.87
N ALA A 158 13.01 -8.51 -14.78
CA ALA A 158 12.10 -8.27 -13.65
C ALA A 158 10.97 -7.26 -14.01
N SER A 159 10.42 -7.36 -15.22
CA SER A 159 9.52 -6.36 -15.80
C SER A 159 8.22 -6.16 -15.03
N ASP A 160 7.70 -7.23 -14.45
CA ASP A 160 6.50 -7.25 -13.62
C ASP A 160 6.67 -6.45 -12.33
N VAL A 161 7.63 -6.81 -11.48
CA VAL A 161 7.88 -6.11 -10.21
C VAL A 161 8.43 -4.70 -10.42
N ALA A 162 9.27 -4.49 -11.43
CA ALA A 162 9.80 -3.15 -11.75
C ALA A 162 8.72 -2.25 -12.39
N GLY A 163 7.86 -2.81 -13.25
CA GLY A 163 6.71 -2.13 -13.85
C GLY A 163 5.69 -1.72 -12.80
N GLU A 164 5.28 -2.62 -11.91
CA GLU A 164 4.35 -2.31 -10.83
C GLU A 164 4.97 -1.33 -9.82
N THR A 165 6.27 -1.41 -9.54
CA THR A 165 6.97 -0.39 -8.73
C THR A 165 6.96 0.98 -9.43
N ALA A 166 7.12 1.03 -10.76
CA ALA A 166 6.97 2.26 -11.53
C ALA A 166 5.54 2.80 -11.48
N ALA A 167 4.52 1.93 -11.62
CA ALA A 167 3.10 2.29 -11.50
C ALA A 167 2.79 2.88 -10.12
N ALA A 168 3.25 2.24 -9.05
CA ALA A 168 3.09 2.70 -7.67
C ALA A 168 3.70 4.09 -7.43
N LEU A 169 4.94 4.29 -7.87
CA LEU A 169 5.63 5.58 -7.74
C LEU A 169 4.97 6.66 -8.61
N ALA A 170 4.52 6.32 -9.83
CA ALA A 170 3.81 7.25 -10.71
C ALA A 170 2.44 7.66 -10.13
N ALA A 171 1.65 6.71 -9.62
CA ALA A 171 0.37 6.98 -8.96
C ALA A 171 0.56 7.83 -7.69
N CYS A 172 1.51 7.49 -6.82
CA CYS A 172 1.86 8.33 -5.67
C CYS A 172 2.29 9.74 -6.11
N SER A 173 3.03 9.88 -7.22
CA SER A 173 3.43 11.21 -7.73
C SER A 173 2.22 12.09 -8.07
N MET A 174 1.15 11.50 -8.63
CA MET A 174 -0.09 12.19 -8.92
C MET A 174 -0.82 12.56 -7.62
N ALA A 175 -0.97 11.63 -6.68
CA ALA A 175 -1.61 11.88 -5.39
C ALA A 175 -0.92 13.00 -4.59
N PHE A 176 0.43 13.05 -4.59
CA PHE A 176 1.19 14.08 -3.88
C PHE A 176 1.35 15.41 -4.64
N ARG A 177 1.00 15.49 -5.93
CA ARG A 177 1.32 16.67 -6.79
C ARG A 177 0.91 18.01 -6.18
N ALA A 178 -0.25 18.09 -5.53
CA ALA A 178 -0.76 19.31 -4.92
C ALA A 178 -0.30 19.53 -3.46
N TYR A 179 0.13 18.47 -2.78
CA TYR A 179 0.40 18.47 -1.34
C TYR A 179 1.91 18.52 -1.01
N ASP A 180 2.74 17.90 -1.84
CA ASP A 180 4.21 17.95 -1.77
C ASP A 180 4.79 17.83 -3.20
N PRO A 181 4.94 18.95 -3.93
CA PRO A 181 5.44 18.95 -5.30
C PRO A 181 6.88 18.43 -5.42
N SER A 182 7.72 18.61 -4.40
CA SER A 182 9.13 18.14 -4.41
C SER A 182 9.21 16.63 -4.27
N TYR A 183 8.35 16.04 -3.44
CA TYR A 183 8.22 14.60 -3.32
C TYR A 183 7.58 13.99 -4.57
N SER A 184 6.52 14.61 -5.11
CA SER A 184 5.92 14.23 -6.40
C SER A 184 6.96 14.15 -7.54
N GLU A 185 7.83 15.14 -7.67
CA GLU A 185 8.93 15.15 -8.65
C GLU A 185 9.98 14.05 -8.38
N THR A 186 10.25 13.74 -7.10
CA THR A 186 11.15 12.64 -6.72
C THR A 186 10.56 11.28 -7.06
N LEU A 187 9.26 11.09 -6.85
CA LEU A 187 8.53 9.87 -7.16
C LEU A 187 8.50 9.59 -8.66
N ILE A 188 8.03 10.55 -9.47
CA ILE A 188 7.91 10.35 -10.92
C ILE A 188 9.27 10.09 -11.60
N ARG A 189 10.34 10.73 -11.12
CA ARG A 189 11.69 10.50 -11.65
C ARG A 189 12.19 9.07 -11.41
N ASN A 190 11.87 8.48 -10.26
CA ASN A 190 12.26 7.10 -9.97
C ASN A 190 11.28 6.09 -10.59
N ALA A 191 10.01 6.45 -10.77
CA ALA A 191 9.07 5.69 -11.61
C ALA A 191 9.59 5.51 -13.04
N VAL A 192 10.09 6.59 -13.67
CA VAL A 192 10.68 6.51 -15.02
C VAL A 192 11.87 5.55 -15.06
N LYS A 193 12.80 5.61 -14.10
CA LYS A 193 13.94 4.66 -14.03
C LYS A 193 13.49 3.20 -13.89
N ALA A 194 12.51 2.94 -13.01
CA ALA A 194 11.98 1.59 -12.80
C ALA A 194 11.30 1.06 -14.06
N PHE A 195 10.58 1.92 -14.79
CA PHE A 195 9.99 1.58 -16.08
C PHE A 195 11.03 1.37 -17.19
N GLU A 196 12.07 2.21 -17.26
CA GLU A 196 13.20 2.04 -18.18
C GLU A 196 13.91 0.69 -17.96
N TYR A 197 14.10 0.29 -16.70
CA TYR A 197 14.59 -1.05 -16.35
C TYR A 197 13.63 -2.14 -16.84
N ALA A 198 12.35 -2.03 -16.50
CA ALA A 198 11.31 -3.01 -16.84
C ALA A 198 11.19 -3.26 -18.35
N ASP A 199 11.27 -2.20 -19.17
CA ASP A 199 11.18 -2.30 -20.62
C ASP A 199 12.50 -2.75 -21.28
N THR A 200 13.64 -2.46 -20.66
CA THR A 200 14.97 -2.88 -21.16
C THR A 200 15.22 -4.37 -20.90
N TYR A 201 14.95 -4.84 -19.69
CA TYR A 201 15.25 -6.20 -19.24
C TYR A 201 13.97 -7.05 -19.17
N ARG A 202 13.43 -7.40 -20.34
CA ARG A 202 12.09 -8.02 -20.44
C ARG A 202 12.01 -9.47 -19.95
N GLY A 203 11.12 -9.73 -19.00
CA GLY A 203 10.80 -11.06 -18.46
C GLY A 203 10.23 -11.00 -17.04
N ALA A 204 9.69 -12.12 -16.55
CA ALA A 204 9.14 -12.23 -15.21
C ALA A 204 10.24 -12.25 -14.13
N TYR A 205 10.05 -11.56 -13.00
CA TYR A 205 11.03 -11.58 -11.92
C TYR A 205 11.18 -12.97 -11.29
N SER A 206 10.11 -13.77 -11.27
CA SER A 206 10.16 -15.15 -10.75
C SER A 206 10.97 -16.10 -11.63
N ASP A 207 11.34 -15.72 -12.86
CA ASP A 207 12.26 -16.49 -13.71
C ASP A 207 13.74 -16.17 -13.41
N ASN A 208 14.03 -15.11 -12.64
CA ASN A 208 15.37 -14.84 -12.14
C ASN A 208 15.75 -15.84 -11.03
N SER A 209 16.71 -16.72 -11.34
CA SER A 209 17.21 -17.77 -10.45
C SER A 209 17.65 -17.29 -9.07
N ASP A 210 18.13 -16.06 -8.95
CA ASP A 210 18.75 -15.53 -7.74
C ASP A 210 17.71 -15.11 -6.69
N ILE A 211 16.47 -14.86 -7.13
CA ILE A 211 15.38 -14.43 -6.25
C ILE A 211 14.22 -15.43 -6.22
N ARG A 212 14.17 -16.35 -7.19
CA ARG A 212 13.08 -17.32 -7.36
C ARG A 212 12.76 -18.07 -6.05
N ASP A 213 13.78 -18.55 -5.34
CA ASP A 213 13.60 -19.33 -4.12
C ASP A 213 13.08 -18.49 -2.94
N GLY A 214 13.20 -17.15 -3.01
CA GLY A 214 12.60 -16.22 -2.05
C GLY A 214 11.18 -15.83 -2.37
N VAL A 215 10.81 -15.76 -3.65
CA VAL A 215 9.53 -15.21 -4.11
C VAL A 215 8.51 -16.28 -4.50
N CYS A 216 8.97 -17.44 -4.96
CA CYS A 216 8.13 -18.60 -5.24
C CYS A 216 8.18 -19.61 -4.07
N PRO A 217 7.05 -20.23 -3.68
CA PRO A 217 5.77 -20.25 -4.39
C PRO A 217 4.79 -19.12 -4.02
N PHE A 218 5.22 -18.09 -3.29
CA PHE A 218 4.34 -17.07 -2.70
C PHE A 218 3.72 -16.12 -3.75
N TYR A 219 4.55 -15.44 -4.53
CA TYR A 219 4.18 -14.40 -5.48
C TYR A 219 4.85 -14.58 -6.85
N CYS A 220 4.87 -15.81 -7.39
CA CYS A 220 5.36 -16.02 -8.75
C CYS A 220 4.54 -15.21 -9.78
N ASP A 221 5.15 -14.83 -10.91
CA ASP A 221 4.37 -14.42 -12.07
C ASP A 221 3.65 -15.63 -12.67
N PHE A 222 2.33 -15.55 -12.74
CA PHE A 222 1.45 -16.54 -13.38
C PHE A 222 0.73 -15.97 -14.61
N SER A 223 0.86 -14.67 -14.88
CA SER A 223 0.09 -13.91 -15.88
C SER A 223 0.94 -13.35 -17.02
N GLY A 224 2.24 -13.19 -16.80
CA GLY A 224 3.16 -12.51 -17.70
C GLY A 224 3.24 -11.01 -17.40
N TYR A 225 4.46 -10.48 -17.44
CA TYR A 225 4.81 -9.06 -17.37
C TYR A 225 4.16 -8.12 -18.43
N GLN A 226 3.28 -8.62 -19.30
CA GLN A 226 2.48 -7.81 -20.23
C GLN A 226 1.20 -7.24 -19.58
N ALA A 227 0.87 -7.68 -18.37
CA ALA A 227 -0.27 -7.20 -17.59
C ALA A 227 0.10 -6.15 -16.53
N SER A 228 1.38 -5.72 -16.52
CA SER A 228 2.00 -4.78 -15.57
C SER A 228 2.15 -3.38 -16.16
#